data_AF-A0A351WRP0-F1
#
_entry.id   AF-A0A351WRP0-F1
#
_cell.length_a   1.000
_cell.length_b   1.000
_cell.length_c   1.000
_cell.angle_alpha   90.00
_cell.angle_beta   90.00
_cell.angle_gamma   90.00
#
_symmetry.space_group_name_H-M   'P 1'
#
loop_
_entity.id
_entity.type
_entity.pdbx_description
1 polymer ?
#
loop_
_entity_poly.entity_id
_entity_poly.type
_entity_poly.pdbx_seq_one_letter_code
_entity_poly.pdbx_strand_id
1 'polypeptide(L)'
;MNFKASLLKNLSGALLIAAVAFAISYGSGDPGTLLLSLSTPHSGEREVLPPEALFVLDFTRQHGVKSVTMSKLISENRFLAQPITESIYPAVVKDMGELYVFSAAEPLPAGCATLKTQKGIRLASCR
;
A
#
# COMPACT_ATOMS: atom_id res chain seq x y z
N MET A 1 59.52 -15.14 -24.48
CA MET A 1 58.31 -14.28 -24.47
C MET A 1 57.08 -15.13 -24.11
N ASN A 2 56.79 -15.40 -22.83
CA ASN A 2 55.65 -16.26 -22.44
C ASN A 2 54.78 -15.72 -21.28
N PHE A 3 55.09 -14.53 -20.76
CA PHE A 3 54.39 -13.98 -19.59
C PHE A 3 53.02 -13.38 -19.92
N LYS A 4 52.85 -12.77 -21.10
CA LYS A 4 51.59 -12.11 -21.50
C LYS A 4 50.41 -13.08 -21.71
N ALA A 5 50.69 -14.28 -22.23
CA ALA A 5 49.64 -15.27 -22.52
C ALA A 5 49.06 -15.92 -21.25
N SER A 6 49.88 -16.07 -20.19
CA SER A 6 49.43 -16.60 -18.90
C SER A 6 48.56 -15.58 -18.15
N LEU A 7 48.91 -14.30 -18.21
CA LEU A 7 48.17 -13.23 -17.55
C LEU A 7 46.75 -13.05 -18.13
N LEU A 8 46.60 -13.14 -19.46
CA LEU A 8 45.29 -13.02 -20.12
C LEU A 8 44.33 -14.16 -19.74
N LYS A 9 44.84 -15.39 -19.62
CA LYS A 9 44.03 -16.55 -19.23
C LYS A 9 43.51 -16.42 -17.80
N ASN A 10 44.36 -15.97 -16.87
CA ASN A 10 43.96 -15.74 -15.49
C ASN A 10 42.93 -14.61 -15.36
N LEU A 11 43.06 -13.55 -16.17
CA LEU A 11 42.08 -12.46 -16.20
C LEU A 11 40.72 -12.93 -16.72
N SER A 12 40.71 -13.74 -17.79
CA SER A 12 39.47 -14.28 -18.36
C SER A 12 38.74 -15.23 -17.42
N GLY A 13 39.48 -16.06 -16.68
CA GLY A 13 38.90 -16.95 -15.66
C GLY A 13 38.31 -16.16 -14.49
N ALA A 14 39.01 -15.14 -14.00
CA ALA A 14 38.52 -14.28 -12.92
C ALA A 14 37.26 -13.50 -13.34
N LEU A 15 37.21 -13.00 -14.59
CA LEU A 15 36.04 -12.30 -15.12
C LEU A 15 34.82 -13.21 -15.22
N LEU A 16 35.03 -14.47 -15.61
CA LEU A 16 33.95 -15.46 -15.73
C LEU A 16 33.38 -15.84 -14.35
N ILE A 17 34.25 -16.01 -13.35
CA ILE A 17 33.83 -16.29 -11.97
C ILE A 17 33.07 -15.09 -11.38
N ALA A 18 33.54 -13.86 -11.63
CA ALA A 18 32.84 -12.65 -11.21
C ALA A 18 31.46 -12.50 -11.87
N ALA A 19 31.35 -12.80 -13.18
CA ALA A 19 30.08 -12.77 -13.90
C ALA A 19 29.08 -13.82 -13.39
N VAL A 20 29.55 -15.03 -13.08
CA VAL A 20 28.71 -16.09 -12.50
C VAL A 20 28.26 -15.73 -11.08
N ALA A 21 29.15 -15.17 -10.25
CA ALA A 21 28.79 -14.70 -8.90
C ALA A 21 27.74 -13.57 -8.95
N PHE A 22 27.87 -12.64 -9.90
CA PHE A 22 26.90 -11.56 -10.11
C PHE A 22 25.54 -12.09 -10.58
N ALA A 23 25.53 -13.08 -11.47
CA ALA A 23 24.29 -13.69 -11.96
C ALA A 23 23.55 -14.50 -10.88
N ILE A 24 24.29 -15.22 -10.01
CA ILE A 24 23.69 -15.96 -8.88
C ILE A 24 23.07 -14.99 -7.86
N SER A 25 23.70 -13.84 -7.63
CA SER A 25 23.18 -12.80 -6.74
C SER A 25 21.93 -12.09 -7.28
N TYR A 26 21.62 -12.19 -8.58
CA TYR A 26 20.38 -11.69 -9.19
C TYR A 26 19.23 -12.71 -9.14
N GLY A 27 19.51 -13.99 -8.91
CA GLY A 27 18.51 -15.07 -8.88
C GLY A 27 17.93 -15.36 -7.49
N SER A 28 18.65 -15.02 -6.42
CA SER A 28 18.13 -15.09 -5.06
C SER A 28 17.46 -13.75 -4.74
N GLY A 29 16.13 -13.70 -4.85
CA GLY A 29 15.33 -12.52 -4.48
C GLY A 29 15.79 -11.97 -3.14
N ASP A 30 16.26 -10.73 -3.14
CA ASP A 30 16.81 -10.10 -1.95
C ASP A 30 15.69 -9.98 -0.89
N PRO A 31 15.94 -10.34 0.37
CA PRO A 31 14.96 -10.17 1.45
C PRO A 31 14.50 -8.71 1.59
N GLY A 32 15.32 -7.73 1.20
CA GLY A 32 14.93 -6.34 1.08
C GLY A 32 13.87 -6.09 0.01
N THR A 33 13.95 -6.76 -1.14
CA THR A 33 12.94 -6.74 -2.22
C THR A 33 11.68 -7.50 -1.83
N LEU A 34 11.81 -8.57 -1.04
CA LEU A 34 10.70 -9.32 -0.44
C LEU A 34 9.97 -8.49 0.63
N LEU A 35 10.70 -7.78 1.49
CA LEU A 35 10.15 -6.79 2.42
C LEU A 35 9.51 -5.62 1.68
N LEU A 36 10.13 -5.13 0.61
CA LEU A 36 9.55 -4.09 -0.26
C LEU A 36 8.26 -4.56 -0.93
N SER A 37 8.20 -5.83 -1.37
CA SER A 37 7.01 -6.42 -2.00
C SER A 37 5.90 -6.74 -1.01
N LEU A 38 6.22 -7.25 0.19
CA LEU A 38 5.28 -7.35 1.32
C LEU A 38 4.83 -5.96 1.80
N SER A 39 5.66 -4.94 1.59
CA SER A 39 5.33 -3.53 1.86
C SER A 39 4.69 -2.81 0.68
N THR A 40 4.32 -3.50 -0.42
CA THR A 40 3.50 -2.86 -1.47
C THR A 40 2.04 -2.86 -1.01
N PRO A 41 1.53 -1.80 -0.36
CA PRO A 41 0.20 -1.78 0.27
C PRO A 41 -0.91 -1.63 -0.78
N HIS A 42 -0.60 -1.95 -2.05
CA HIS A 42 -1.33 -1.51 -3.24
C HIS A 42 -1.42 -2.60 -4.31
N SER A 43 -0.72 -3.73 -4.14
CA SER A 43 -0.70 -4.81 -5.13
C SER A 43 -2.08 -5.47 -5.22
N GLY A 44 -2.82 -5.19 -6.29
CA GLY A 44 -4.11 -5.83 -6.57
C GLY A 44 -5.33 -5.07 -6.03
N GLU A 45 -5.15 -4.03 -5.21
CA GLU A 45 -6.29 -3.31 -4.61
C GLU A 45 -7.19 -2.67 -5.66
N ARG A 46 -6.61 -2.08 -6.71
CA ARG A 46 -7.38 -1.42 -7.77
C ARG A 46 -8.19 -2.39 -8.61
N GLU A 47 -7.75 -3.64 -8.64
CA GLU A 47 -8.34 -4.73 -9.41
C GLU A 47 -9.43 -5.46 -8.63
N VAL A 48 -9.31 -5.54 -7.30
CA VAL A 48 -10.22 -6.34 -6.45
C VAL A 48 -11.18 -5.51 -5.61
N LEU A 49 -10.82 -4.28 -5.26
CA LEU A 49 -11.62 -3.48 -4.35
C LEU A 49 -12.66 -2.65 -5.09
N PRO A 50 -13.86 -2.49 -4.50
CA PRO A 50 -14.85 -1.60 -5.07
C PRO A 50 -14.34 -0.14 -5.07
N PRO A 51 -14.75 0.66 -6.06
CA PRO A 51 -14.35 2.06 -6.22
C PRO A 51 -14.53 2.94 -4.96
N GLU A 52 -15.51 2.61 -4.14
CA GLU A 52 -15.86 3.29 -2.90
C GLU A 52 -14.88 2.97 -1.77
N ALA A 53 -14.47 1.70 -1.63
CA ALA A 53 -13.45 1.32 -0.65
C ALA A 53 -12.11 1.95 -0.99
N LEU A 54 -11.72 1.95 -2.28
CA LEU A 54 -10.53 2.63 -2.77
C LEU A 54 -10.55 4.12 -2.44
N PHE A 55 -11.69 4.79 -2.61
CA PHE A 55 -11.84 6.20 -2.27
C PHE A 55 -11.56 6.49 -0.79
N VAL A 56 -12.09 5.66 0.11
CA VAL A 56 -11.86 5.82 1.56
C VAL A 56 -10.40 5.53 1.91
N LEU A 57 -9.83 4.45 1.36
CA LEU A 57 -8.44 4.05 1.61
C LEU A 57 -7.43 5.08 1.10
N ASP A 58 -7.65 5.65 -0.09
CA ASP A 58 -6.80 6.72 -0.62
C ASP A 58 -6.84 7.95 0.29
N PHE A 59 -8.02 8.30 0.81
CA PHE A 59 -8.17 9.43 1.73
C PHE A 59 -7.48 9.17 3.07
N THR A 60 -7.71 8.00 3.69
CA THR A 60 -7.12 7.67 5.00
C THR A 60 -5.58 7.65 4.94
N ARG A 61 -5.01 7.14 3.84
CA ARG A 61 -3.56 7.11 3.60
C ARG A 61 -2.97 8.48 3.34
N GLN A 62 -3.61 9.30 2.50
CA GLN A 62 -3.14 10.66 2.21
C GLN A 62 -3.12 11.54 3.46
N HIS A 63 -4.05 11.30 4.37
CA HIS A 63 -4.29 12.16 5.52
C HIS A 63 -3.87 11.55 6.86
N GLY A 64 -3.39 10.30 6.91
CA GLY A 64 -2.88 9.69 8.14
C GLY A 64 -3.92 9.57 9.26
N VAL A 65 -5.14 9.16 8.93
CA VAL A 65 -6.29 9.08 9.86
C VAL A 65 -6.05 8.09 11.00
N LYS A 66 -6.38 8.47 12.24
CA LYS A 66 -6.19 7.63 13.45
C LYS A 66 -7.20 6.48 13.56
N SER A 67 -8.46 6.75 13.27
CA SER A 67 -9.55 5.78 13.37
C SER A 67 -10.63 6.07 12.33
N VAL A 68 -11.29 5.02 11.86
CA VAL A 68 -12.42 5.12 10.94
C VAL A 68 -13.64 4.50 11.61
N THR A 69 -14.70 5.30 11.71
CA THR A 69 -16.03 4.87 12.11
C THR A 69 -16.94 4.89 10.90
N MET A 70 -17.84 3.92 10.79
CA MET A 70 -18.75 3.78 9.65
C MET A 70 -20.20 3.90 10.11
N SER A 71 -21.07 4.42 9.25
CA SER A 71 -22.51 4.36 9.46
C SER A 71 -23.00 2.91 9.44
N LYS A 72 -24.20 2.69 9.99
CA LYS A 72 -24.80 1.35 10.03
C LYS A 72 -24.91 0.74 8.63
N LEU A 73 -25.37 1.52 7.66
CA LEU A 73 -25.54 1.06 6.28
C LEU A 73 -24.21 0.64 5.63
N ILE A 74 -23.13 1.41 5.86
CA ILE A 74 -21.79 1.06 5.35
C ILE A 74 -21.26 -0.18 6.08
N SER A 75 -21.44 -0.26 7.41
CA SER A 75 -20.96 -1.38 8.22
C SER A 75 -21.62 -2.73 7.87
N GLU A 76 -22.88 -2.71 7.44
CA GLU A 76 -23.61 -3.91 6.99
C GLU A 76 -23.17 -4.37 5.59
N ASN A 77 -22.58 -3.48 4.79
CA ASN A 77 -22.04 -3.84 3.49
C ASN A 77 -20.62 -4.40 3.63
N ARG A 78 -20.52 -5.73 3.73
CA ARG A 78 -19.23 -6.44 3.87
C ARG A 78 -18.21 -6.11 2.77
N PHE A 79 -18.66 -5.80 1.55
CA PHE A 79 -17.76 -5.47 0.43
C PHE A 79 -17.07 -4.11 0.59
N LEU A 80 -17.63 -3.25 1.45
CA LEU A 80 -17.06 -1.95 1.80
C LEU A 80 -16.40 -1.99 3.18
N ALA A 81 -17.11 -2.50 4.17
CA ALA A 81 -16.66 -2.49 5.56
C ALA A 81 -15.35 -3.26 5.75
N GLN A 82 -15.29 -4.50 5.26
CA GLN A 82 -14.13 -5.37 5.45
C GLN A 82 -12.83 -4.77 4.89
N PRO A 83 -12.74 -4.37 3.60
CA PRO A 83 -11.50 -3.81 3.08
C PRO A 83 -11.14 -2.46 3.72
N ILE A 84 -12.12 -1.65 4.13
CA ILE A 84 -11.84 -0.40 4.85
C ILE A 84 -11.22 -0.72 6.21
N THR A 85 -11.77 -1.64 7.00
CA THR A 85 -11.26 -1.91 8.35
C THR A 85 -9.95 -2.68 8.37
N GLU A 86 -9.77 -3.63 7.46
CA GLU A 86 -8.59 -4.50 7.42
C GLU A 86 -7.38 -3.80 6.81
N SER A 87 -7.57 -2.93 5.80
CA SER A 87 -6.47 -2.24 5.10
C SER A 87 -5.99 -0.95 5.78
N ILE A 88 -6.54 -0.58 6.93
CA ILE A 88 -6.16 0.63 7.69
C ILE A 88 -5.08 0.36 8.76
N TYR A 89 -4.77 -0.90 9.05
CA TYR A 89 -3.76 -1.30 10.05
C TYR A 89 -2.32 -1.33 9.49
N PRO A 90 -1.31 -0.96 10.30
CA PRO A 90 -0.93 0.42 10.63
C PRO A 90 0.04 1.00 9.58
N ALA A 91 -0.45 1.87 8.69
CA ALA A 91 0.40 2.80 7.96
C ALA A 91 0.47 4.10 8.77
N VAL A 92 1.66 4.42 9.31
CA VAL A 92 2.05 5.65 10.02
C VAL A 92 0.92 6.68 10.18
N VAL A 93 0.26 6.65 11.34
CA VAL A 93 -0.80 7.61 11.71
C VAL A 93 -0.18 9.00 11.84
N LYS A 94 -0.71 9.99 11.12
CA LYS A 94 -0.30 11.40 11.18
C LYS A 94 -1.53 12.26 11.44
N ASP A 95 -1.69 12.69 12.70
CA ASP A 95 -2.42 13.87 13.22
C ASP A 95 -3.85 14.24 12.76
N MET A 96 -4.46 13.58 11.76
CA MET A 96 -5.89 13.75 11.47
C MET A 96 -6.73 12.91 12.44
N GLY A 97 -7.78 13.55 12.98
CA GLY A 97 -8.70 12.97 13.97
C GLY A 97 -9.53 11.79 13.45
N GLU A 98 -10.69 11.56 14.06
CA GLU A 98 -11.56 10.43 13.70
C GLU A 98 -12.32 10.73 12.41
N LEU A 99 -12.30 9.77 11.47
CA LEU A 99 -13.03 9.84 10.21
C LEU A 99 -14.34 9.07 10.32
N TYR A 100 -15.43 9.70 9.93
CA TYR A 100 -16.74 9.08 9.80
C TYR A 100 -17.09 8.86 8.32
N VAL A 101 -17.37 7.61 7.96
CA VAL A 101 -17.73 7.18 6.60
C VAL A 101 -19.21 6.84 6.57
N PHE A 102 -19.96 7.47 5.66
CA PHE A 102 -21.40 7.28 5.55
C PHE A 102 -21.85 7.38 4.09
N SER A 103 -23.03 6.87 3.78
CA SER A 103 -23.61 6.98 2.45
C SER A 103 -23.99 8.42 2.13
N ALA A 104 -23.89 8.81 0.86
CA ALA A 104 -24.32 10.12 0.40
C ALA A 104 -25.83 10.36 0.54
N ALA A 105 -26.61 9.28 0.63
CA ALA A 105 -28.03 9.33 0.92
C ALA A 105 -28.33 9.52 2.42
N GLU A 106 -27.37 9.28 3.30
CA GLU A 106 -27.53 9.46 4.75
C GLU A 106 -27.33 10.93 5.14
N PRO A 107 -28.09 11.45 6.12
CA PRO A 107 -27.85 12.79 6.65
C PRO A 107 -26.49 12.85 7.35
N LEU A 108 -25.85 14.03 7.30
CA LEU A 108 -24.62 14.26 8.05
C LEU A 108 -24.92 14.16 9.55
N PRO A 109 -24.17 13.37 10.33
CA PRO A 109 -24.39 13.30 11.77
C PRO A 109 -24.14 14.65 12.45
N ALA A 110 -24.87 14.90 13.53
CA ALA A 110 -24.73 16.13 14.30
C ALA A 110 -23.30 16.28 14.85
N GLY A 111 -22.76 17.50 14.81
CA GLY A 111 -21.40 17.79 15.30
C GLY A 111 -20.27 17.38 14.35
N CYS A 112 -20.58 16.82 13.17
CA CYS A 112 -19.57 16.45 12.18
C CYS A 112 -19.46 17.48 11.05
N ALA A 113 -18.26 17.63 10.50
CA ALA A 113 -17.98 18.47 9.33
C ALA A 113 -17.69 17.58 8.12
N THR A 114 -18.39 17.82 6.99
CA THR A 114 -18.11 17.08 5.75
C THR A 114 -16.73 17.46 5.23
N LEU A 115 -15.89 16.45 4.93
CA LEU A 115 -14.57 16.61 4.36
C LEU A 115 -14.57 16.41 2.85
N LYS A 116 -15.16 15.29 2.39
CA LYS A 116 -15.14 14.88 0.98
C LYS A 116 -16.35 14.05 0.64
N THR A 117 -16.73 14.01 -0.63
CA THR A 117 -17.84 13.19 -1.13
C THR A 117 -17.47 12.67 -2.51
N GLN A 118 -17.60 11.37 -2.72
CA GLN A 118 -17.32 10.74 -4.01
C GLN A 118 -18.02 9.39 -4.11
N LYS A 119 -18.56 9.07 -5.30
CA LYS A 119 -19.14 7.75 -5.63
C LYS A 119 -20.16 7.25 -4.58
N GLY A 120 -21.04 8.13 -4.12
CA GLY A 120 -22.08 7.74 -3.16
C GLY A 120 -21.60 7.52 -1.73
N ILE A 121 -20.32 7.75 -1.41
CA ILE A 121 -19.79 7.79 -0.05
C ILE A 121 -19.40 9.22 0.33
N ARG A 122 -19.69 9.59 1.58
CA ARG A 122 -19.29 10.83 2.22
C ARG A 122 -18.35 10.54 3.37
N LEU A 123 -17.35 11.43 3.49
CA LEU A 123 -16.38 11.45 4.56
C LEU A 123 -16.62 12.69 5.40
N ALA A 124 -16.65 12.52 6.71
CA ALA A 124 -16.74 13.60 7.67
C ALA A 124 -15.70 13.45 8.78
N SER A 125 -15.30 14.56 9.39
CA SER A 125 -14.61 14.53 10.68
C SER A 125 -15.63 14.85 11.76
N CYS A 126 -15.73 13.98 12.75
CA CYS A 126 -16.50 14.20 13.96
C CYS A 126 -15.49 14.46 15.08
N ARG A 127 -15.71 15.52 15.87
CA ARG A 127 -14.87 15.88 17.02
C ARG A 127 -15.63 15.65 18.31
#